data_AF-A0A317D1J6-F1
#
_entry.id   AF-A0A317D1J6-F1
#
_cell.length_a   1.000
_cell.length_b   1.000
_cell.length_c   1.000
_cell.angle_alpha   90.00
_cell.angle_beta   90.00
_cell.angle_gamma   90.00
#
_symmetry.space_group_name_H-M   'P 1'
#
loop_
_entity.id
_entity.type
_entity.pdbx_description
1 polymer ?
#
loop_
_entity_poly.entity_id
_entity_poly.type
_entity_poly.pdbx_seq_one_letter_code
_entity_poly.pdbx_strand_id
1 'polypeptide(L)'
;MSLTLTYDPQLSRVRIVADGLGALAMMRVERSTDQVRWTTVRGGELSLPVSGEIRVDDYEFAPDVPNFYRVVGATAWDEYSRVSAAGWGNAPSGQVWQHFGTAAAFTANGNAGQHIHSTTNSGRISVVDVGSTRARVRVTSSVPAVAQPAGTALTVYAIARFTDDANFYQCRLGFIPDLNITCSIRKRVAGVDTTLDSIVLPGVTHVPGTRYVVELDASGSLLLGRAWREGDPEPDWQVSATDTALTTGTKVGIRTIIDAGSTNTLPFTYTLDDFLVTVPFRTIYSGSVTPALGGVWLKSLARPFLNRQVTVRDVSEVIRRSRAGVFDVVGRSFPVAVTDVRGSRQWTLDLSTYSEQDRSDLDLLLASGDVLLVQVPPAAGRLSATPAGYVVVGDTREITPPTLDLAMRVFSLPCVEAAAPGPDVVGATSNWQTVLNTYATWADLLTAHATWGSVLELVGDPEDVIVS
;
A
#
# COMPACT_ATOMS: atom_id res chain seq x y z
N MET A 1 4.50 -12.36 -13.22
CA MET A 1 3.24 -11.88 -12.63
C MET A 1 2.68 -12.98 -11.75
N SER A 2 3.05 -12.99 -10.47
CA SER A 2 2.64 -13.99 -9.51
C SER A 2 2.46 -13.41 -8.11
N LEU A 3 1.69 -14.11 -7.28
CA LEU A 3 1.63 -13.92 -5.83
C LEU A 3 2.16 -15.18 -5.16
N THR A 4 3.23 -15.04 -4.41
CA THR A 4 3.82 -16.12 -3.62
C THR A 4 3.56 -15.86 -2.14
N LEU A 5 2.99 -16.87 -1.46
CA LEU A 5 2.73 -16.86 -0.04
C LEU A 5 3.54 -17.99 0.61
N THR A 6 4.46 -17.64 1.51
CA THR A 6 5.35 -18.61 2.13
C THR A 6 5.27 -18.50 3.64
N TYR A 7 4.87 -19.58 4.32
CA TYR A 7 4.96 -19.64 5.77
C TYR A 7 6.38 -20.03 6.18
N ASP A 8 6.98 -19.21 7.03
CA ASP A 8 8.29 -19.41 7.63
C ASP A 8 8.08 -19.77 9.12
N PRO A 9 8.32 -21.04 9.51
CA PRO A 9 8.11 -21.51 10.87
C PRO A 9 9.22 -21.07 11.84
N GLN A 10 10.36 -20.53 11.37
CA GLN A 10 11.44 -20.08 12.25
C GLN A 10 11.13 -18.74 12.89
N LEU A 11 10.59 -17.80 12.11
CA LEU A 11 10.17 -16.47 12.60
C LEU A 11 8.66 -16.39 12.87
N SER A 12 7.94 -17.49 12.56
CA SER A 12 6.48 -17.55 12.56
C SER A 12 5.87 -16.37 11.81
N ARG A 13 6.14 -16.30 10.51
CA ARG A 13 5.60 -15.28 9.60
C ARG A 13 5.07 -15.87 8.33
N VAL A 14 4.11 -15.20 7.71
CA VAL A 14 3.76 -15.41 6.31
C VAL A 14 4.44 -14.31 5.51
N ARG A 15 5.32 -14.71 4.61
CA ARG A 15 5.94 -13.83 3.63
C ARG A 15 5.06 -13.72 2.39
N ILE A 16 4.73 -12.50 2.01
CA ILE A 16 3.92 -12.16 0.84
C ILE A 16 4.83 -11.47 -0.18
N VAL A 17 4.98 -12.06 -1.36
CA VAL A 17 5.73 -11.50 -2.48
C VAL A 17 4.83 -11.44 -3.70
N ALA A 18 4.69 -10.26 -4.30
CA ALA A 18 3.95 -10.05 -5.53
C ALA A 18 4.81 -9.33 -6.57
N ASP A 19 4.94 -9.91 -7.75
CA ASP A 19 5.80 -9.42 -8.84
C ASP A 19 4.99 -8.90 -10.05
N GLY A 20 5.65 -8.20 -10.97
CA GLY A 20 5.05 -7.70 -12.21
C GLY A 20 4.01 -6.60 -12.00
N LEU A 21 4.18 -5.82 -10.92
CA LEU A 21 3.37 -4.66 -10.57
C LEU A 21 3.92 -3.40 -11.25
N GLY A 22 3.04 -2.47 -11.62
CA GLY A 22 3.46 -1.18 -12.21
C GLY A 22 4.18 -0.31 -11.17
N ALA A 23 5.33 0.26 -11.54
CA ALA A 23 6.23 0.92 -10.58
C ALA A 23 5.62 2.17 -9.92
N LEU A 24 4.62 2.78 -10.54
CA LEU A 24 3.92 3.98 -10.06
C LEU A 24 2.56 3.68 -9.43
N ALA A 25 2.11 2.43 -9.50
CA ALA A 25 0.84 2.04 -8.95
C ALA A 25 0.98 1.74 -7.46
N MET A 26 0.46 2.63 -6.62
CA MET A 26 0.34 2.37 -5.18
C MET A 26 -0.47 1.11 -4.96
N MET A 27 0.08 0.23 -4.13
CA MET A 27 -0.59 -1.01 -3.75
C MET A 27 -0.75 -1.10 -2.23
N ARG A 28 -1.70 -1.93 -1.84
CA ARG A 28 -1.93 -2.31 -0.46
C ARG A 28 -2.05 -3.82 -0.38
N VAL A 29 -1.45 -4.39 0.66
CA VAL A 29 -1.55 -5.83 0.97
C VAL A 29 -2.51 -5.99 2.13
N GLU A 30 -3.55 -6.80 1.94
CA GLU A 30 -4.58 -7.03 2.93
C GLU A 30 -4.76 -8.52 3.22
N ARG A 31 -5.10 -8.83 4.47
CA ARG A 31 -5.43 -10.17 4.95
C ARG A 31 -6.90 -10.26 5.35
N SER A 32 -7.49 -11.44 5.16
CA SER A 32 -8.79 -11.82 5.69
C SER A 32 -8.82 -13.31 6.05
N THR A 33 -9.66 -13.69 7.01
CA THR A 33 -9.99 -15.10 7.30
C THR A 33 -11.34 -15.53 6.72
N ASP A 34 -12.16 -14.58 6.27
CA ASP A 34 -13.54 -14.81 5.80
C ASP A 34 -13.81 -14.23 4.39
N GLN A 35 -12.81 -13.55 3.79
CA GLN A 35 -12.89 -12.81 2.52
C GLN A 35 -13.89 -11.63 2.51
N VAL A 36 -14.49 -11.32 3.66
CA VAL A 36 -15.45 -10.21 3.81
C VAL A 36 -14.78 -9.04 4.51
N ARG A 37 -14.12 -9.31 5.65
CA ARG A 37 -13.40 -8.30 6.43
C ARG A 37 -11.92 -8.37 6.10
N TRP A 38 -11.44 -7.31 5.47
CA TRP A 38 -10.05 -7.17 5.07
C TRP A 38 -9.35 -6.18 6.01
N THR A 39 -8.16 -6.56 6.46
CA THR A 39 -7.30 -5.72 7.30
C THR A 39 -5.97 -5.54 6.57
N THR A 40 -5.46 -4.30 6.50
CA THR A 40 -4.12 -4.06 5.94
C THR A 40 -3.09 -4.84 6.75
N VAL A 41 -2.22 -5.57 6.05
CA VAL A 41 -1.05 -6.20 6.68
C VAL A 41 -0.06 -5.10 7.05
N ARG A 42 0.51 -5.17 8.24
CA ARG A 42 1.53 -4.25 8.73
C ARG A 42 2.69 -4.10 7.73
N GLY A 43 3.06 -2.87 7.40
CA GLY A 43 4.04 -2.57 6.34
C GLY A 43 3.52 -2.70 4.90
N GLY A 44 2.26 -3.12 4.73
CA GLY A 44 1.58 -3.27 3.43
C GLY A 44 0.63 -2.12 3.08
N GLU A 45 0.73 -0.96 3.74
CA GLU A 45 -0.09 0.20 3.44
C GLU A 45 0.55 1.09 2.36
N LEU A 46 -0.12 1.27 1.22
CA LEU A 46 0.21 2.22 0.14
C LEU A 46 1.71 2.25 -0.26
N SER A 47 2.27 1.07 -0.51
CA SER A 47 3.66 0.90 -0.93
C SER A 47 3.77 0.99 -2.45
N LEU A 48 4.82 1.67 -2.95
CA LEU A 48 5.22 1.59 -4.34
C LEU A 48 6.01 0.30 -4.56
N PRO A 49 5.73 -0.46 -5.64
CA PRO A 49 6.56 -1.60 -6.00
C PRO A 49 8.00 -1.17 -6.30
N VAL A 50 8.97 -1.84 -5.67
CA VAL A 50 10.39 -1.65 -5.95
C VAL A 50 10.76 -2.65 -7.03
N SER A 51 11.22 -2.16 -8.19
CA SER A 51 11.50 -3.01 -9.37
C SER A 51 10.29 -3.87 -9.80
N GLY A 52 9.08 -3.37 -9.59
CA GLY A 52 7.84 -4.07 -9.90
C GLY A 52 7.46 -5.18 -8.91
N GLU A 53 8.10 -5.23 -7.74
CA GLU A 53 7.81 -6.18 -6.68
C GLU A 53 7.35 -5.49 -5.39
N ILE A 54 6.40 -6.10 -4.69
CA ILE A 54 6.08 -5.79 -3.30
C ILE A 54 6.34 -7.01 -2.44
N ARG A 55 6.99 -6.75 -1.30
CA ARG A 55 7.33 -7.73 -0.28
C ARG A 55 6.87 -7.24 1.08
N VAL A 56 6.06 -8.05 1.76
CA VAL A 56 5.51 -7.76 3.09
C VAL A 56 5.54 -9.02 3.93
N ASP A 57 5.86 -8.91 5.21
CA ASP A 57 5.85 -10.02 6.17
C ASP A 57 4.70 -9.84 7.18
N ASP A 58 3.87 -10.87 7.30
CA ASP A 58 2.77 -10.91 8.24
C ASP A 58 3.07 -11.84 9.42
N TYR A 59 3.24 -11.24 10.60
CA TYR A 59 3.44 -11.95 11.87
C TYR A 59 2.14 -12.19 12.65
N GLU A 60 1.04 -11.57 12.21
CA GLU A 60 -0.25 -11.52 12.91
C GLU A 60 -1.32 -12.42 12.27
N PHE A 61 -0.92 -13.36 11.41
CA PHE A 61 -1.84 -14.29 10.74
C PHE A 61 -2.69 -15.09 11.74
N ALA A 62 -3.85 -15.58 11.31
CA ALA A 62 -4.68 -16.47 12.11
C ALA A 62 -4.16 -17.91 12.03
N PRO A 63 -3.78 -18.56 13.14
CA PRO A 63 -3.19 -19.90 13.09
C PRO A 63 -4.21 -20.99 12.77
N ASP A 64 -3.76 -22.04 12.09
CA ASP A 64 -4.50 -23.26 11.74
C ASP A 64 -5.80 -23.05 10.95
N VAL A 65 -5.97 -21.86 10.35
CA VAL A 65 -7.09 -21.53 9.46
C VAL A 65 -6.58 -20.89 8.17
N PRO A 66 -7.37 -20.96 7.07
CA PRO A 66 -7.02 -20.24 5.85
C PRO A 66 -6.91 -18.73 6.10
N ASN A 67 -5.73 -18.19 5.78
CA ASN A 67 -5.52 -16.76 5.67
C ASN A 67 -5.51 -16.41 4.20
N PHE A 68 -6.50 -15.63 3.77
CA PHE A 68 -6.60 -15.09 2.43
C PHE A 68 -5.84 -13.77 2.39
N TYR A 69 -4.96 -13.63 1.41
CA TYR A 69 -4.23 -12.40 1.12
C TYR A 69 -4.65 -11.86 -0.22
N ARG A 70 -4.68 -10.54 -0.33
CA ARG A 70 -4.83 -9.86 -1.61
C ARG A 70 -3.89 -8.67 -1.72
N VAL A 71 -3.44 -8.43 -2.94
CA VAL A 71 -2.77 -7.19 -3.32
C VAL A 71 -3.79 -6.37 -4.08
N VAL A 72 -4.17 -5.23 -3.53
CA VAL A 72 -5.07 -4.27 -4.16
C VAL A 72 -4.29 -3.04 -4.59
N GLY A 73 -4.66 -2.41 -5.69
CA GLY A 73 -4.01 -1.18 -6.12
C GLY A 73 -4.69 -0.56 -7.31
N ALA A 74 -3.94 0.28 -8.03
CA ALA A 74 -4.46 1.01 -9.18
C ALA A 74 -5.21 0.10 -10.14
N THR A 75 -6.44 0.49 -10.51
CA THR A 75 -7.28 -0.34 -11.38
C THR A 75 -6.66 -0.48 -12.76
N ALA A 76 -6.12 0.59 -13.33
CA ALA A 76 -5.45 0.57 -14.62
C ALA A 76 -4.14 1.35 -14.57
N TRP A 77 -3.10 0.85 -15.24
CA TRP A 77 -1.81 1.51 -15.37
C TRP A 77 -1.09 1.12 -16.67
N ASP A 78 -0.31 2.04 -17.22
CA ASP A 78 0.47 1.81 -18.43
C ASP A 78 1.67 2.76 -18.56
N GLU A 79 2.89 2.22 -18.56
CA GLU A 79 4.15 2.95 -18.82
C GLU A 79 4.57 2.90 -20.30
N TYR A 80 3.74 2.32 -21.18
CA TYR A 80 3.96 2.27 -22.63
C TYR A 80 5.33 1.73 -23.07
N SER A 81 5.90 0.81 -22.30
CA SER A 81 7.22 0.18 -22.53
C SER A 81 7.31 -0.70 -23.79
N ARG A 82 6.22 -0.80 -24.55
CA ARG A 82 6.10 -1.62 -25.76
C ARG A 82 6.28 -0.79 -27.03
N VAL A 83 6.69 -1.45 -28.12
CA VAL A 83 6.72 -0.87 -29.45
C VAL A 83 5.49 -1.33 -30.23
N SER A 84 4.68 -0.37 -30.71
CA SER A 84 3.51 -0.62 -31.55
C SER A 84 3.31 0.48 -32.58
N ALA A 85 3.03 0.09 -33.83
CA ALA A 85 2.79 1.00 -34.94
C ALA A 85 1.30 1.29 -35.20
N ALA A 86 0.37 0.55 -34.58
CA ALA A 86 -1.06 0.74 -34.76
C ALA A 86 -1.86 0.25 -33.55
N GLY A 87 -2.35 1.20 -32.75
CA GLY A 87 -3.03 0.92 -31.48
C GLY A 87 -2.06 0.48 -30.38
N TRP A 88 -2.52 0.56 -29.13
CA TRP A 88 -1.72 0.21 -27.96
C TRP A 88 -1.98 -1.20 -27.44
N GLY A 89 -3.02 -1.90 -27.93
CA GLY A 89 -3.35 -3.24 -27.45
C GLY A 89 -3.78 -3.23 -25.97
N ASN A 90 -3.23 -4.13 -25.17
CA ASN A 90 -3.56 -4.23 -23.75
C ASN A 90 -2.58 -3.39 -22.90
N ALA A 91 -3.11 -2.69 -21.91
CA ALA A 91 -2.33 -2.17 -20.80
C ALA A 91 -1.73 -3.33 -20.00
N PRO A 92 -0.53 -3.18 -19.40
CA PRO A 92 0.05 -4.18 -18.50
C PRO A 92 -0.88 -4.57 -17.34
N SER A 93 -1.71 -3.64 -16.88
CA SER A 93 -2.74 -3.88 -15.87
C SER A 93 -3.92 -4.76 -16.34
N GLY A 94 -3.95 -5.14 -17.62
CA GLY A 94 -4.88 -6.10 -18.23
C GLY A 94 -6.00 -5.50 -19.06
N GLN A 95 -6.27 -4.19 -18.95
CA GLN A 95 -7.32 -3.52 -19.71
C GLN A 95 -6.97 -3.44 -21.20
N VAL A 96 -7.99 -3.48 -22.05
CA VAL A 96 -7.84 -3.28 -23.49
C VAL A 96 -8.00 -1.79 -23.81
N TRP A 97 -7.03 -1.21 -24.51
CA TRP A 97 -7.14 0.15 -25.02
C TRP A 97 -8.13 0.20 -26.20
N GLN A 98 -9.05 1.16 -26.12
CA GLN A 98 -9.97 1.51 -27.20
C GLN A 98 -9.59 2.87 -27.75
N HIS A 99 -9.44 2.96 -29.07
CA HIS A 99 -9.01 4.19 -29.75
C HIS A 99 -10.12 4.73 -30.65
N PHE A 100 -10.31 6.05 -30.62
CA PHE A 100 -11.26 6.77 -31.48
C PHE A 100 -10.48 7.60 -32.50
N GLY A 101 -10.38 7.08 -33.71
CA GLY A 101 -9.56 7.58 -34.81
C GLY A 101 -8.94 6.43 -35.60
N THR A 102 -8.08 6.74 -36.57
CA THR A 102 -7.35 5.72 -37.33
C THR A 102 -6.27 5.08 -36.46
N ALA A 103 -6.14 3.75 -36.45
CA ALA A 103 -5.22 3.01 -35.58
C ALA A 103 -3.74 3.47 -35.69
N ALA A 104 -3.28 3.84 -36.89
CA ALA A 104 -1.93 4.36 -37.13
C ALA A 104 -1.64 5.71 -36.45
N ALA A 105 -2.66 6.41 -35.95
CA ALA A 105 -2.50 7.62 -35.15
C ALA A 105 -2.16 7.34 -33.68
N PHE A 106 -2.18 6.07 -33.27
CA PHE A 106 -1.93 5.63 -31.89
C PHE A 106 -0.75 4.67 -31.92
N THR A 107 0.43 5.15 -31.55
CA THR A 107 1.67 4.36 -31.56
C THR A 107 2.28 4.30 -30.16
N ALA A 108 3.14 3.31 -29.91
CA ALA A 108 3.98 3.27 -28.72
C ALA A 108 5.42 3.02 -29.19
N ASN A 109 6.38 3.75 -28.66
CA ASN A 109 7.76 3.72 -29.14
C ASN A 109 8.74 2.99 -28.21
N GLY A 110 8.22 2.27 -27.21
CA GLY A 110 9.01 1.62 -26.17
C GLY A 110 9.26 2.47 -24.93
N ASN A 111 9.00 3.78 -25.00
CA ASN A 111 9.20 4.72 -23.88
C ASN A 111 7.97 5.58 -23.59
N ALA A 112 7.04 5.72 -24.54
CA ALA A 112 5.85 6.55 -24.42
C ALA A 112 4.78 6.09 -25.41
N GLY A 113 3.52 6.27 -25.03
CA GLY A 113 2.38 6.28 -25.93
C GLY A 113 2.38 7.57 -26.75
N GLN A 114 1.86 7.51 -27.96
CA GLN A 114 1.88 8.63 -28.90
C GLN A 114 0.51 8.80 -29.57
N HIS A 115 0.04 10.05 -29.60
CA HIS A 115 -1.07 10.48 -30.44
C HIS A 115 -0.55 11.34 -31.58
N ILE A 116 -0.70 10.86 -32.82
CA ILE A 116 -0.26 11.53 -34.03
C ILE A 116 -1.43 12.27 -34.67
N HIS A 117 -1.23 13.57 -34.92
CA HIS A 117 -2.20 14.47 -35.53
C HIS A 117 -1.69 14.93 -36.89
N SER A 118 -2.31 14.42 -37.96
CA SER A 118 -2.04 14.85 -39.34
C SER A 118 -2.91 16.02 -39.80
N THR A 119 -3.94 16.36 -39.03
CA THR A 119 -4.88 17.46 -39.29
C THR A 119 -5.20 18.18 -37.98
N THR A 120 -5.62 19.45 -38.07
CA THR A 120 -6.19 20.17 -36.93
C THR A 120 -7.67 19.83 -36.75
N ASN A 121 -8.24 20.21 -35.60
CA ASN A 121 -9.64 20.05 -35.22
C ASN A 121 -10.17 18.61 -35.25
N SER A 122 -9.29 17.63 -35.06
CA SER A 122 -9.64 16.21 -34.95
C SER A 122 -9.08 15.65 -33.65
N GLY A 123 -9.95 15.24 -32.74
CA GLY A 123 -9.53 14.67 -31.46
C GLY A 123 -8.98 13.25 -31.63
N ARG A 124 -7.97 12.91 -30.84
CA ARG A 124 -7.52 11.53 -30.63
C ARG A 124 -7.87 11.13 -29.22
N ILE A 125 -8.69 10.08 -29.06
CA ILE A 125 -9.14 9.60 -27.76
C ILE A 125 -8.69 8.16 -27.61
N SER A 126 -8.11 7.84 -26.45
CA SER A 126 -7.73 6.50 -26.05
C SER A 126 -8.29 6.24 -24.66
N VAL A 127 -9.09 5.20 -24.48
CA VAL A 127 -9.74 4.89 -23.20
C VAL A 127 -9.62 3.42 -22.84
N VAL A 128 -9.67 3.14 -21.55
CA VAL A 128 -9.80 1.81 -20.95
C VAL A 128 -11.05 1.77 -20.08
N ASP A 129 -11.63 0.59 -19.93
CA ASP A 129 -12.74 0.38 -19.00
C ASP A 129 -12.22 0.06 -17.60
N VAL A 130 -12.68 0.82 -16.61
CA VAL A 130 -12.36 0.59 -15.20
C VAL A 130 -13.57 0.10 -14.40
N GLY A 131 -14.71 -0.14 -15.07
CA GLY A 131 -15.91 -0.72 -14.46
C GLY A 131 -16.58 0.17 -13.40
N SER A 132 -16.19 1.44 -13.28
CA SER A 132 -16.65 2.36 -12.26
C SER A 132 -16.83 3.77 -12.81
N THR A 133 -17.90 4.45 -12.38
CA THR A 133 -18.14 5.88 -12.65
C THR A 133 -17.33 6.80 -11.73
N ARG A 134 -16.75 6.23 -10.67
CA ARG A 134 -15.78 6.89 -9.80
C ARG A 134 -14.37 6.55 -10.29
N ALA A 135 -13.60 7.55 -10.66
CA ALA A 135 -12.22 7.37 -11.08
C ALA A 135 -11.36 8.58 -10.79
N ARG A 136 -10.11 8.32 -10.41
CA ARG A 136 -9.03 9.31 -10.35
C ARG A 136 -7.98 8.93 -11.37
N VAL A 137 -7.81 9.78 -12.37
CA VAL A 137 -7.02 9.52 -13.58
C VAL A 137 -5.85 10.48 -13.59
N ARG A 138 -4.63 9.93 -13.63
CA ARG A 138 -3.36 10.66 -13.76
C ARG A 138 -2.71 10.28 -15.08
N VAL A 139 -2.14 11.28 -15.74
CA VAL A 139 -1.45 11.13 -17.02
C VAL A 139 -0.27 12.08 -17.04
N THR A 140 0.91 11.57 -17.42
CA THR A 140 2.04 12.42 -17.77
C THR A 140 2.06 12.66 -19.27
N SER A 141 2.28 13.91 -19.68
CA SER A 141 2.31 14.28 -21.09
C SER A 141 3.37 15.32 -21.38
N SER A 142 3.86 15.32 -22.62
CA SER A 142 4.76 16.37 -23.11
C SER A 142 4.47 16.73 -24.56
N VAL A 143 4.91 17.95 -24.92
CA VAL A 143 4.84 18.53 -26.28
C VAL A 143 6.29 18.68 -26.74
N PRO A 144 6.89 17.65 -27.39
CA PRO A 144 8.34 17.55 -27.54
C PRO A 144 8.96 18.49 -28.59
N ALA A 145 8.19 18.93 -29.58
CA ALA A 145 8.74 19.59 -30.77
C ALA A 145 8.38 21.08 -30.92
N VAL A 146 7.65 21.68 -29.96
CA VAL A 146 7.11 23.04 -30.12
C VAL A 146 7.59 23.93 -28.98
N ALA A 147 8.44 24.90 -29.32
CA ALA A 147 8.94 25.90 -28.38
C ALA A 147 7.84 26.88 -27.94
N GLN A 148 6.94 27.24 -28.85
CA GLN A 148 5.81 28.12 -28.59
C GLN A 148 4.60 27.66 -29.42
N PRO A 149 3.45 27.34 -28.79
CA PRO A 149 2.23 27.02 -29.51
C PRO A 149 1.84 28.14 -30.49
N ALA A 150 1.78 27.84 -31.79
CA ALA A 150 1.42 28.84 -32.80
C ALA A 150 -0.10 28.93 -33.03
N GLY A 151 -0.64 30.16 -33.02
CA GLY A 151 -2.04 30.47 -33.34
C GLY A 151 -3.05 30.18 -32.24
N THR A 152 -3.01 29.00 -31.63
CA THR A 152 -3.92 28.60 -30.54
C THR A 152 -3.27 27.55 -29.63
N ALA A 153 -4.01 27.09 -28.63
CA ALA A 153 -3.54 26.12 -27.66
C ALA A 153 -3.29 24.72 -28.25
N LEU A 154 -2.22 24.08 -27.80
CA LEU A 154 -2.06 22.62 -27.87
C LEU A 154 -2.65 22.03 -26.60
N THR A 155 -3.45 20.96 -26.70
CA THR A 155 -4.26 20.52 -25.56
C THR A 155 -4.24 19.01 -25.35
N VAL A 156 -4.02 18.64 -24.09
CA VAL A 156 -4.06 17.26 -23.58
C VAL A 156 -5.13 17.20 -22.49
N TYR A 157 -5.82 16.08 -22.38
CA TYR A 157 -6.90 15.89 -21.43
C TYR A 157 -6.79 14.53 -20.75
N ALA A 158 -6.95 14.51 -19.42
CA ALA A 158 -7.38 13.31 -18.71
C ALA A 158 -8.91 13.19 -18.78
N ILE A 159 -9.43 12.00 -19.07
CA ILE A 159 -10.86 11.73 -19.27
C ILE A 159 -11.40 10.84 -18.16
N ALA A 160 -12.59 11.17 -17.67
CA ALA A 160 -13.42 10.30 -16.84
C ALA A 160 -14.86 10.26 -17.33
N ARG A 161 -15.59 9.18 -16.97
CA ARG A 161 -17.00 8.95 -17.33
C ARG A 161 -17.25 8.99 -18.84
N PHE A 162 -16.38 8.34 -19.60
CA PHE A 162 -16.55 8.22 -21.03
C PHE A 162 -17.64 7.21 -21.36
N THR A 163 -18.68 7.70 -22.05
CA THR A 163 -19.75 6.88 -22.64
C THR A 163 -19.52 6.69 -24.13
N ASP A 164 -19.20 7.79 -24.82
CA ASP A 164 -18.86 7.87 -26.24
C ASP A 164 -18.01 9.12 -26.51
N ASP A 165 -17.60 9.34 -27.75
CA ASP A 165 -16.77 10.48 -28.15
C ASP A 165 -17.49 11.85 -28.09
N ALA A 166 -18.77 11.86 -27.72
CA ALA A 166 -19.59 13.05 -27.53
C ALA A 166 -19.91 13.34 -26.04
N ASN A 167 -19.68 12.39 -25.11
CA ASN A 167 -20.15 12.47 -23.72
C ASN A 167 -19.09 11.97 -22.71
N PHE A 168 -18.40 12.91 -22.04
CA PHE A 168 -17.41 12.64 -20.98
C PHE A 168 -17.00 13.90 -20.19
N TYR A 169 -16.47 13.71 -18.99
CA TYR A 169 -15.74 14.78 -18.27
C TYR A 169 -14.25 14.73 -18.61
N GLN A 170 -13.60 15.89 -18.58
CA GLN A 170 -12.19 16.00 -18.91
C GLN A 170 -11.49 17.10 -18.09
N CYS A 171 -10.27 16.84 -17.65
CA CYS A 171 -9.36 17.86 -17.12
C CYS A 171 -8.35 18.20 -18.21
N ARG A 172 -8.33 19.46 -18.63
CA ARG A 172 -7.50 19.97 -19.72
C ARG A 172 -6.19 20.50 -19.17
N LEU A 173 -5.09 20.08 -19.79
CA LEU A 173 -3.81 20.76 -19.80
C LEU A 173 -3.67 21.51 -21.14
N GLY A 174 -3.68 22.84 -21.11
CA GLY A 174 -3.61 23.67 -22.30
C GLY A 174 -2.34 24.51 -22.37
N PHE A 175 -1.51 24.26 -23.37
CA PHE A 175 -0.31 25.04 -23.69
C PHE A 175 -0.70 26.19 -24.61
N ILE A 176 -0.71 27.43 -24.14
CA ILE A 176 -1.17 28.59 -24.93
C ILE A 176 0.01 29.35 -25.57
N PRO A 177 -0.24 30.17 -26.62
CA PRO A 177 0.82 30.88 -27.34
C PRO A 177 1.71 31.79 -26.49
N ASP A 178 1.20 32.30 -25.37
CA ASP A 178 1.97 33.13 -24.42
C ASP A 178 2.88 32.31 -23.49
N LEU A 179 3.07 31.02 -23.79
CA LEU A 179 3.84 30.04 -23.00
C LEU A 179 3.25 29.70 -21.63
N ASN A 180 2.15 30.32 -21.22
CA ASN A 180 1.42 29.91 -20.03
C ASN A 180 0.78 28.52 -20.22
N ILE A 181 0.61 27.82 -19.11
CA ILE A 181 -0.10 26.55 -19.07
C ILE A 181 -1.39 26.72 -18.27
N THR A 182 -2.49 26.20 -18.81
CA THR A 182 -3.81 26.25 -18.17
C THR A 182 -4.25 24.86 -17.73
N CYS A 183 -4.85 24.79 -16.54
CA CYS A 183 -5.56 23.62 -16.04
C CYS A 183 -7.06 23.97 -15.97
N SER A 184 -7.93 23.16 -16.58
CA SER A 184 -9.38 23.43 -16.53
C SER A 184 -10.22 22.17 -16.52
N ILE A 185 -11.25 22.12 -15.67
CA ILE A 185 -12.29 21.07 -15.72
C ILE A 185 -13.30 21.45 -16.79
N ARG A 186 -13.61 20.51 -17.67
CA ARG A 186 -14.61 20.67 -18.73
C ARG A 186 -15.52 19.45 -18.79
N LYS A 187 -16.72 19.66 -19.35
CA LYS A 187 -17.61 18.58 -19.79
C LYS A 187 -17.75 18.63 -21.30
N ARG A 188 -17.85 17.45 -21.92
CA ARG A 188 -18.35 17.28 -23.28
C ARG A 188 -19.71 16.64 -23.19
N VAL A 189 -20.74 17.29 -23.73
CA VAL A 189 -22.10 16.76 -23.81
C VAL A 189 -22.60 16.98 -25.23
N ALA A 190 -23.07 15.91 -25.87
CA ALA A 190 -23.48 15.93 -27.28
C ALA A 190 -22.42 16.59 -28.21
N GLY A 191 -21.13 16.34 -27.92
CA GLY A 191 -20.00 16.83 -28.73
C GLY A 191 -19.53 18.25 -28.40
N VAL A 192 -20.25 18.99 -27.54
CA VAL A 192 -19.94 20.38 -27.18
C VAL A 192 -19.13 20.44 -25.88
N ASP A 193 -17.96 21.07 -25.95
CA ASP A 193 -17.10 21.32 -24.78
C ASP A 193 -17.55 22.56 -24.01
N THR A 194 -17.79 22.41 -22.71
CA THR A 194 -18.10 23.50 -21.77
C THR A 194 -17.07 23.53 -20.65
N THR A 195 -16.49 24.69 -20.37
CA THR A 195 -15.57 24.86 -19.23
C THR A 195 -16.38 25.07 -17.95
N LEU A 196 -16.05 24.31 -16.90
CA LEU A 196 -16.69 24.41 -15.59
C LEU A 196 -15.85 25.25 -14.63
N ASP A 197 -14.54 25.05 -14.64
CA ASP A 197 -13.58 25.81 -13.84
C ASP A 197 -12.20 25.82 -14.53
N SER A 198 -11.38 26.85 -14.29
CA SER A 198 -10.10 27.03 -14.96
C SER A 198 -9.12 27.90 -14.17
N ILE A 199 -7.83 27.56 -14.26
CA ILE A 199 -6.72 28.32 -13.70
C ILE A 199 -5.53 28.36 -14.67
N VAL A 200 -4.72 29.41 -14.57
CA VAL A 200 -3.37 29.46 -15.17
C VAL A 200 -2.38 28.97 -14.11
N LEU A 201 -1.53 27.98 -14.44
CA LEU A 201 -0.58 27.43 -13.50
C LEU A 201 0.43 28.50 -13.06
N PRO A 202 0.49 28.86 -11.76
CA PRO A 202 1.32 29.96 -11.30
C PRO A 202 2.80 29.60 -11.42
N GLY A 203 3.58 30.49 -12.04
CA GLY A 203 5.04 30.32 -12.17
C GLY A 203 5.49 29.22 -13.15
N VAL A 204 4.57 28.61 -13.90
CA VAL A 204 4.88 27.55 -14.86
C VAL A 204 4.87 28.10 -16.27
N THR A 205 6.02 28.07 -16.92
CA THR A 205 6.17 28.40 -18.35
C THR A 205 6.40 27.12 -19.15
N HIS A 206 5.74 27.00 -20.30
CA HIS A 206 5.92 25.92 -21.25
C HIS A 206 7.35 25.91 -21.78
N VAL A 207 7.98 24.75 -21.72
CA VAL A 207 9.27 24.48 -22.33
C VAL A 207 9.13 23.20 -23.16
N PRO A 208 9.54 23.18 -24.44
CA PRO A 208 9.44 22.00 -25.30
C PRO A 208 10.09 20.78 -24.67
N GLY A 209 9.43 19.63 -24.79
CA GLY A 209 9.90 18.36 -24.22
C GLY A 209 9.72 18.21 -22.71
N THR A 210 9.35 19.28 -21.99
CA THR A 210 9.06 19.18 -20.56
C THR A 210 7.80 18.36 -20.33
N ARG A 211 7.88 17.46 -19.35
CA ARG A 211 6.78 16.59 -18.93
C ARG A 211 5.94 17.28 -17.86
N TYR A 212 4.63 17.18 -18.04
CA TYR A 212 3.63 17.74 -17.15
C TYR A 212 2.61 16.67 -16.80
N VAL A 213 2.23 16.63 -15.53
CA VAL A 213 1.22 15.73 -15.01
C VAL A 213 -0.11 16.45 -14.99
N VAL A 214 -1.15 15.77 -15.47
CA VAL A 214 -2.54 16.22 -15.32
C VAL A 214 -3.32 15.14 -14.57
N GLU A 215 -4.12 15.57 -13.61
CA GLU A 215 -4.95 14.68 -12.80
C GLU A 215 -6.41 15.16 -12.77
N LEU A 216 -7.33 14.19 -12.85
CA LEU A 216 -8.77 14.37 -12.76
C LEU A 216 -9.34 13.37 -11.74
N ASP A 217 -10.04 13.84 -10.71
CA ASP A 217 -10.88 13.00 -9.85
C ASP A 217 -12.35 13.29 -10.13
N ALA A 218 -13.10 12.25 -10.51
CA ALA A 218 -14.54 12.30 -10.68
C ALA A 218 -15.20 11.37 -9.66
N SER A 219 -15.80 11.94 -8.60
CA SER A 219 -16.39 11.22 -7.48
C SER A 219 -17.76 11.80 -7.13
N GLY A 220 -18.84 11.04 -7.36
CA GLY A 220 -20.21 11.56 -7.18
C GLY A 220 -20.49 12.71 -8.16
N SER A 221 -20.98 13.86 -7.68
CA SER A 221 -21.12 15.08 -8.50
C SER A 221 -19.88 15.97 -8.47
N LEU A 222 -18.88 15.66 -7.63
CA LEU A 222 -17.68 16.45 -7.46
C LEU A 222 -16.63 16.07 -8.51
N LEU A 223 -16.08 17.09 -9.16
CA LEU A 223 -14.96 17.02 -10.07
C LEU A 223 -13.82 17.85 -9.49
N LEU A 224 -12.62 17.27 -9.45
CA LEU A 224 -11.41 17.95 -9.00
C LEU A 224 -10.33 17.79 -10.07
N GLY A 225 -9.55 18.85 -10.30
CA GLY A 225 -8.47 18.84 -11.26
C GLY A 225 -7.25 19.59 -10.74
N ARG A 226 -6.08 19.15 -11.21
CA ARG A 226 -4.80 19.81 -10.94
C ARG A 226 -3.78 19.39 -12.00
N ALA A 227 -2.78 20.23 -12.17
CA ALA A 227 -1.65 19.94 -13.03
C ALA A 227 -0.36 20.57 -12.48
N TRP A 228 0.77 19.93 -12.75
CA TRP A 228 2.09 20.39 -12.33
C TRP A 228 3.17 19.87 -13.27
N ARG A 229 4.37 20.43 -13.18
CA ARG A 229 5.54 19.91 -13.90
C ARG A 229 6.03 18.63 -13.23
N GLU A 230 6.38 17.62 -14.00
CA GLU A 230 6.99 16.42 -13.46
C GLU A 230 8.30 16.74 -12.72
N GLY A 231 8.44 16.24 -11.49
CA GLY A 231 9.56 16.53 -10.58
C GLY A 231 9.25 17.60 -9.52
N ASP A 232 8.24 18.44 -9.72
CA ASP A 232 7.78 19.38 -8.70
C ASP A 232 6.89 18.67 -7.65
N PRO A 233 6.82 19.16 -6.40
CA PRO A 233 5.89 18.65 -5.40
C PRO A 233 4.44 18.68 -5.90
N GLU A 234 3.72 17.59 -5.63
CA GLU A 234 2.31 17.48 -5.97
C GLU A 234 1.49 18.58 -5.25
N PRO A 235 0.76 19.44 -5.99
CA PRO A 235 -0.02 20.51 -5.38
C PRO A 235 -1.37 20.01 -4.83
N ASP A 236 -1.98 20.82 -3.96
CA ASP A 236 -3.40 20.69 -3.62
C ASP A 236 -4.29 20.78 -4.88
N TRP A 237 -5.56 20.38 -4.76
CA TRP A 237 -6.54 20.53 -5.84
C TRP A 237 -6.68 22.00 -6.27
N GLN A 238 -6.47 22.28 -7.55
CA GLN A 238 -6.38 23.65 -8.08
C GLN A 238 -7.68 24.14 -8.69
N VAL A 239 -8.49 23.23 -9.25
CA VAL A 239 -9.80 23.52 -9.85
C VAL A 239 -10.84 22.53 -9.34
N SER A 240 -12.07 23.01 -9.16
CA SER A 240 -13.17 22.20 -8.63
C SER A 240 -14.50 22.59 -9.27
N ALA A 241 -15.34 21.60 -9.55
CA ALA A 241 -16.69 21.82 -10.03
C ALA A 241 -17.66 20.77 -9.45
N THR A 242 -18.92 21.17 -9.28
CA THR A 242 -20.03 20.24 -9.01
C THR A 242 -20.92 20.18 -10.24
N ASP A 243 -21.05 19.01 -10.87
CA ASP A 243 -21.84 18.82 -12.09
C ASP A 243 -22.50 17.43 -12.13
N THR A 244 -23.72 17.35 -12.65
CA THR A 244 -24.54 16.12 -12.71
C THR A 244 -24.98 15.77 -14.13
N ALA A 245 -24.42 16.40 -15.16
CA ALA A 245 -24.80 16.14 -16.56
C ALA A 245 -24.39 14.73 -17.01
N LEU A 246 -23.29 14.21 -16.48
CA LEU A 246 -22.78 12.87 -16.80
C LEU A 246 -22.69 12.02 -15.53
N THR A 247 -23.66 11.12 -15.38
CA THR A 247 -23.77 10.20 -14.24
C THR A 247 -23.40 8.75 -14.60
N THR A 248 -23.24 8.46 -15.89
CA THR A 248 -22.88 7.15 -16.44
C THR A 248 -21.47 7.17 -17.05
N GLY A 249 -21.01 6.04 -17.59
CA GLY A 249 -19.69 5.90 -18.21
C GLY A 249 -18.65 5.34 -17.24
N THR A 250 -18.09 4.19 -17.60
CA THR A 250 -17.07 3.47 -16.79
C THR A 250 -15.69 3.54 -17.40
N LYS A 251 -15.54 4.23 -18.54
CA LYS A 251 -14.28 4.35 -19.26
C LYS A 251 -13.57 5.64 -18.88
N VAL A 252 -12.26 5.56 -18.83
CA VAL A 252 -11.32 6.63 -18.49
C VAL A 252 -10.16 6.60 -19.47
N GLY A 253 -9.46 7.71 -19.64
CA GLY A 253 -8.36 7.73 -20.58
C GLY A 253 -7.81 9.09 -20.88
N ILE A 254 -7.39 9.27 -22.12
CA ILE A 254 -6.62 10.41 -22.58
C ILE A 254 -7.23 10.93 -23.87
N ARG A 255 -7.31 12.25 -23.99
CA ARG A 255 -7.60 12.91 -25.26
C ARG A 255 -6.56 13.95 -25.59
N THR A 256 -6.23 14.07 -26.86
CA THR A 256 -5.42 15.19 -27.38
C THR A 256 -6.10 15.79 -28.60
N ILE A 257 -5.97 17.09 -28.77
CA ILE A 257 -6.46 17.80 -29.96
C ILE A 257 -5.59 19.01 -30.23
N ILE A 258 -5.42 19.30 -31.52
CA ILE A 258 -4.87 20.55 -32.01
C ILE A 258 -6.04 21.38 -32.51
N ASP A 259 -6.32 22.51 -31.86
CA ASP A 259 -7.49 23.33 -32.20
C ASP A 259 -7.34 23.94 -33.62
N ALA A 260 -8.46 24.22 -34.29
CA ALA A 260 -8.51 24.63 -35.69
C ALA A 260 -7.63 25.84 -36.06
N GLY A 261 -7.42 26.76 -35.10
CA GLY A 261 -6.60 27.96 -35.28
C GLY A 261 -5.09 27.75 -35.20
N SER A 262 -4.61 26.51 -35.04
CA SER A 262 -3.19 26.19 -34.92
C SER A 262 -2.48 26.24 -36.26
N THR A 263 -1.29 26.85 -36.28
CA THR A 263 -0.40 26.87 -37.46
C THR A 263 0.87 26.04 -37.24
N ASN A 264 0.88 25.16 -36.24
CA ASN A 264 2.00 24.25 -35.97
C ASN A 264 2.18 23.26 -37.14
N THR A 265 3.43 22.89 -37.44
CA THR A 265 3.75 21.91 -38.48
C THR A 265 3.14 20.54 -38.18
N LEU A 266 2.51 19.93 -39.19
CA LEU A 266 1.92 18.60 -39.12
C LEU A 266 2.76 17.60 -39.96
N PRO A 267 2.81 16.30 -39.59
CA PRO A 267 2.15 15.68 -38.46
C PRO A 267 2.77 16.09 -37.12
N PHE A 268 1.92 16.36 -36.13
CA PHE A 268 2.34 16.71 -34.79
C PHE A 268 2.06 15.55 -33.83
N THR A 269 3.01 15.24 -32.95
CA THR A 269 2.93 14.09 -32.04
C THR A 269 2.95 14.56 -30.60
N TYR A 270 1.93 14.16 -29.84
CA TYR A 270 1.95 14.21 -28.38
C TYR A 270 2.56 12.93 -27.82
N THR A 271 3.39 13.06 -26.79
CA THR A 271 3.90 11.92 -26.01
C THR A 271 3.17 11.83 -24.68
N LEU A 272 2.79 10.61 -24.33
CA LEU A 272 1.97 10.25 -23.18
C LEU A 272 2.67 9.14 -22.41
N ASP A 273 2.64 9.23 -21.10
CA ASP A 273 3.30 8.28 -20.23
C ASP A 273 2.65 8.23 -18.84
N ASP A 274 3.03 7.26 -18.02
CA ASP A 274 2.58 7.08 -16.63
C ASP A 274 1.06 7.16 -16.48
N PHE A 275 0.32 6.49 -17.37
CA PHE A 275 -1.13 6.43 -17.26
C PHE A 275 -1.48 5.66 -15.98
N LEU A 276 -2.28 6.25 -15.09
CA LEU A 276 -2.61 5.64 -13.81
C LEU A 276 -4.05 5.97 -13.37
N VAL A 277 -4.78 4.94 -12.94
CA VAL A 277 -6.15 5.07 -12.41
C VAL A 277 -6.21 4.47 -11.00
N THR A 278 -6.32 5.30 -9.97
CA THR A 278 -6.14 4.86 -8.57
C THR A 278 -7.43 4.48 -7.84
N VAL A 279 -8.60 4.94 -8.29
CA VAL A 279 -9.88 4.53 -7.69
C VAL A 279 -10.87 4.03 -8.75
N PRO A 280 -11.68 3.00 -8.43
CA PRO A 280 -11.59 2.17 -7.22
C PRO A 280 -10.26 1.39 -7.18
N PHE A 281 -9.88 0.84 -6.03
CA PHE A 281 -8.79 -0.13 -6.00
C PHE A 281 -9.30 -1.48 -6.49
N ARG A 282 -8.50 -2.15 -7.31
CA ARG A 282 -8.79 -3.48 -7.84
C ARG A 282 -7.90 -4.51 -7.15
N THR A 283 -8.45 -5.68 -6.85
CA THR A 283 -7.65 -6.86 -6.51
C THR A 283 -6.83 -7.29 -7.73
N ILE A 284 -5.51 -7.14 -7.64
CA ILE A 284 -4.56 -7.54 -8.68
C ILE A 284 -4.25 -9.02 -8.52
N TYR A 285 -3.90 -9.41 -7.30
CA TYR A 285 -3.64 -10.80 -6.93
C TYR A 285 -4.40 -11.19 -5.68
N SER A 286 -4.72 -12.47 -5.57
CA SER A 286 -5.26 -13.07 -4.36
C SER A 286 -4.76 -14.50 -4.21
N GLY A 287 -4.57 -14.94 -2.98
CA GLY A 287 -4.16 -16.30 -2.65
C GLY A 287 -4.47 -16.62 -1.20
N SER A 288 -4.21 -17.85 -0.78
CA SER A 288 -4.35 -18.23 0.62
C SER A 288 -3.26 -19.19 1.06
N VAL A 289 -2.92 -19.11 2.35
CA VAL A 289 -2.08 -20.09 3.04
C VAL A 289 -2.71 -20.41 4.38
N THR A 290 -2.49 -21.63 4.88
CA THR A 290 -2.95 -22.07 6.20
C THR A 290 -1.73 -22.39 7.06
N PRO A 291 -1.15 -21.40 7.76
CA PRO A 291 -0.02 -21.62 8.63
C PRO A 291 -0.40 -22.50 9.81
N ALA A 292 0.32 -23.59 10.01
CA ALA A 292 0.11 -24.47 11.16
C ALA A 292 1.07 -24.11 12.30
N LEU A 293 0.55 -23.92 13.51
CA LEU A 293 1.38 -23.66 14.68
C LEU A 293 1.62 -24.95 15.48
N GLY A 294 2.89 -25.26 15.73
CA GLY A 294 3.29 -26.39 16.58
C GLY A 294 3.13 -26.14 18.09
N GLY A 295 2.84 -24.90 18.50
CA GLY A 295 2.72 -24.49 19.90
C GLY A 295 2.53 -22.99 20.04
N VAL A 296 2.59 -22.49 21.28
CA VAL A 296 2.40 -21.07 21.59
C VAL A 296 3.64 -20.29 21.18
N TRP A 297 3.44 -19.14 20.53
CA TRP A 297 4.51 -18.22 20.16
C TRP A 297 4.45 -16.95 20.99
N LEU A 298 5.62 -16.45 21.40
CA LEU A 298 5.81 -15.07 21.80
C LEU A 298 6.52 -14.34 20.66
N LYS A 299 5.94 -13.22 20.24
CA LYS A 299 6.46 -12.45 19.10
C LYS A 299 6.63 -10.99 19.44
N SER A 300 7.80 -10.42 19.11
CA SER A 300 7.96 -8.98 18.98
C SER A 300 7.68 -8.58 17.53
N LEU A 301 6.69 -7.71 17.33
CA LEU A 301 6.39 -7.20 15.99
C LEU A 301 7.45 -6.20 15.50
N ALA A 302 8.13 -5.51 16.41
CA ALA A 302 9.19 -4.57 16.07
C ALA A 302 10.51 -5.27 15.74
N ARG A 303 10.79 -6.38 16.44
CA ARG A 303 12.05 -7.15 16.34
C ARG A 303 11.76 -8.63 16.11
N PRO A 304 11.32 -9.01 14.89
CA PRO A 304 10.85 -10.37 14.67
C PRO A 304 11.91 -11.46 14.75
N PHE A 305 13.20 -11.11 14.68
CA PHE A 305 14.30 -12.03 14.96
C PHE A 305 14.29 -12.54 16.41
N LEU A 306 13.51 -11.92 17.31
CA LEU A 306 13.25 -12.40 18.66
C LEU A 306 12.04 -13.33 18.76
N ASN A 307 11.28 -13.54 17.69
CA ASN A 307 10.11 -14.40 17.75
C ASN A 307 10.53 -15.84 18.02
N ARG A 308 9.80 -16.51 18.92
CA ARG A 308 10.04 -17.92 19.19
C ARG A 308 8.81 -18.64 19.72
N GLN A 309 8.81 -19.93 19.47
CA GLN A 309 7.90 -20.85 20.12
C GLN A 309 8.32 -21.05 21.58
N VAL A 310 7.36 -21.06 22.50
CA VAL A 310 7.58 -21.23 23.94
C VAL A 310 6.86 -22.48 24.46
N THR A 311 7.43 -23.09 25.49
CA THR A 311 6.79 -24.22 26.18
C THR A 311 5.98 -23.72 27.36
N VAL A 312 4.66 -23.67 27.22
CA VAL A 312 3.76 -23.25 28.28
C VAL A 312 3.63 -24.36 29.34
N ARG A 313 3.99 -24.02 30.57
CA ARG A 313 3.88 -24.90 31.74
C ARG A 313 2.49 -24.79 32.36
N ASP A 314 2.08 -23.56 32.66
CA ASP A 314 0.82 -23.25 33.33
C ASP A 314 0.34 -21.82 32.99
N VAL A 315 -0.93 -21.56 33.25
CA VAL A 315 -1.56 -20.25 33.07
C VAL A 315 -2.45 -19.98 34.27
N SER A 316 -2.25 -18.83 34.93
CA SER A 316 -3.12 -18.45 36.05
C SER A 316 -4.56 -18.18 35.57
N GLU A 317 -5.47 -18.03 36.53
CA GLU A 317 -6.78 -17.47 36.24
C GLU A 317 -6.67 -16.08 35.60
N VAL A 318 -7.59 -15.79 34.67
CA VAL A 318 -7.68 -14.50 34.01
C VAL A 318 -8.53 -13.56 34.85
N ILE A 319 -7.92 -12.50 35.36
CA ILE A 319 -8.61 -11.48 36.15
C ILE A 319 -8.85 -10.21 35.33
N ARG A 320 -9.85 -9.43 35.73
CA ARG A 320 -10.07 -8.06 35.24
C ARG A 320 -10.24 -7.12 36.43
N ARG A 321 -9.29 -6.21 36.63
CA ARG A 321 -9.33 -5.26 37.74
C ARG A 321 -10.61 -4.40 37.68
N SER A 322 -11.34 -4.35 38.80
CA SER A 322 -12.44 -3.40 38.96
C SER A 322 -11.88 -1.97 39.06
N ARG A 323 -12.50 -1.05 38.34
CA ARG A 323 -12.34 0.41 38.55
C ARG A 323 -13.53 1.02 39.28
N ALA A 324 -14.55 0.21 39.55
CA ALA A 324 -15.74 0.59 40.27
C ALA A 324 -15.48 0.66 41.78
N GLY A 325 -16.15 1.59 42.45
CA GLY A 325 -16.20 1.72 43.91
C GLY A 325 -17.62 1.54 44.43
N VAL A 326 -17.76 0.96 45.62
CA VAL A 326 -19.05 0.82 46.30
C VAL A 326 -18.95 1.59 47.62
N PHE A 327 -19.88 2.52 47.84
CA PHE A 327 -19.86 3.43 48.98
C PHE A 327 -21.10 3.22 49.84
N ASP A 328 -20.88 2.85 51.10
CA ASP A 328 -21.92 2.80 52.12
C ASP A 328 -22.22 4.22 52.60
N VAL A 329 -23.39 4.76 52.20
CA VAL A 329 -23.81 6.12 52.54
C VAL A 329 -24.81 6.06 53.69
N VAL A 330 -24.52 6.79 54.77
CA VAL A 330 -25.40 6.90 55.94
C VAL A 330 -26.81 7.31 55.52
N GLY A 331 -27.82 6.61 56.03
CA GLY A 331 -29.23 6.87 55.71
C GLY A 331 -29.76 6.11 54.49
N ARG A 332 -28.94 5.28 53.83
CA ARG A 332 -29.40 4.36 52.78
C ARG A 332 -29.38 2.91 53.25
N SER A 333 -30.39 2.15 52.83
CA SER A 333 -30.43 0.68 53.03
C SER A 333 -29.56 -0.08 52.03
N PHE A 334 -29.19 0.55 50.91
CA PHE A 334 -28.31 -0.02 49.89
C PHE A 334 -27.19 0.96 49.51
N PRO A 335 -25.95 0.47 49.30
CA PRO A 335 -24.82 1.31 48.95
C PRO A 335 -25.00 1.99 47.58
N VAL A 336 -24.19 3.01 47.33
CA VAL A 336 -24.06 3.66 46.02
C VAL A 336 -22.86 3.08 45.28
N ALA A 337 -23.09 2.54 44.09
CA ALA A 337 -22.01 2.08 43.22
C ALA A 337 -21.59 3.19 42.23
N VAL A 338 -20.29 3.47 42.17
CA VAL A 338 -19.66 4.22 41.08
C VAL A 338 -19.08 3.19 40.12
N THR A 339 -19.64 3.10 38.92
CA THR A 339 -19.26 2.11 37.92
C THR A 339 -18.35 2.71 36.84
N ASP A 340 -17.52 1.86 36.25
CA ASP A 340 -16.69 2.15 35.08
C ASP A 340 -16.45 0.83 34.31
N VAL A 341 -15.92 0.94 33.09
CA VAL A 341 -15.46 -0.22 32.31
C VAL A 341 -14.32 -0.91 33.06
N ARG A 342 -14.37 -2.25 33.11
CA ARG A 342 -13.33 -3.07 33.76
C ARG A 342 -11.97 -2.86 33.07
N GLY A 343 -10.89 -3.06 33.82
CA GLY A 343 -9.55 -3.11 33.23
C GLY A 343 -9.37 -4.26 32.23
N SER A 344 -8.26 -4.21 31.50
CA SER A 344 -7.80 -5.29 30.61
C SER A 344 -7.70 -6.64 31.34
N ARG A 345 -7.72 -7.73 30.58
CA ARG A 345 -7.42 -9.06 31.11
C ARG A 345 -5.98 -9.08 31.64
N GLN A 346 -5.78 -9.70 32.80
CA GLN A 346 -4.46 -9.92 33.39
C GLN A 346 -4.35 -11.39 33.80
N TRP A 347 -3.20 -12.00 33.56
CA TRP A 347 -2.89 -13.37 33.95
C TRP A 347 -1.38 -13.54 34.07
N THR A 348 -0.92 -14.60 34.71
CA THR A 348 0.48 -15.01 34.71
C THR A 348 0.65 -16.18 33.77
N LEU A 349 1.61 -16.09 32.85
CA LEU A 349 2.02 -17.16 31.95
C LEU A 349 3.32 -17.77 32.45
N ASP A 350 3.31 -19.05 32.80
CA ASP A 350 4.51 -19.77 33.22
C ASP A 350 5.10 -20.54 32.03
N LEU A 351 6.37 -20.28 31.73
CA LEU A 351 7.10 -20.88 30.61
C LEU A 351 8.24 -21.76 31.12
N SER A 352 8.52 -22.87 30.44
CA SER A 352 9.68 -23.71 30.72
C SER A 352 10.70 -23.64 29.59
N THR A 353 11.98 -23.50 29.95
CA THR A 353 13.11 -23.71 29.04
C THR A 353 13.89 -24.94 29.49
N TYR A 354 14.56 -25.62 28.55
CA TYR A 354 15.29 -26.87 28.80
C TYR A 354 16.76 -26.81 28.37
N SER A 355 17.19 -25.70 27.77
CA SER A 355 18.58 -25.44 27.39
C SER A 355 19.00 -24.04 27.83
N GLU A 356 20.30 -23.85 28.00
CA GLU A 356 20.87 -22.53 28.33
C GLU A 356 20.65 -21.52 27.21
N GLN A 357 20.66 -21.97 25.95
CA GLN A 357 20.36 -21.12 24.80
C GLN A 357 18.90 -20.63 24.85
N ASP A 358 17.93 -21.54 25.02
CA ASP A 358 16.51 -21.15 25.09
C ASP A 358 16.24 -20.18 26.25
N ARG A 359 16.96 -20.38 27.38
CA ARG A 359 16.92 -19.51 28.55
C ARG A 359 17.44 -18.10 28.21
N SER A 360 18.64 -18.02 27.64
CA SER A 360 19.29 -16.76 27.26
C SER A 360 18.48 -16.01 26.21
N ASP A 361 18.03 -16.71 25.18
CA ASP A 361 17.18 -16.13 24.15
C ASP A 361 15.94 -15.55 24.81
N LEU A 362 15.16 -16.36 25.54
CA LEU A 362 13.91 -15.92 26.21
C LEU A 362 14.15 -14.66 27.06
N ASP A 363 15.24 -14.61 27.81
CA ASP A 363 15.62 -13.44 28.59
C ASP A 363 15.83 -12.20 27.70
N LEU A 364 16.53 -12.32 26.55
CA LEU A 364 16.72 -11.23 25.58
C LEU A 364 15.40 -10.71 24.98
N LEU A 365 14.43 -11.59 24.73
CA LEU A 365 13.09 -11.17 24.28
C LEU A 365 12.37 -10.39 25.38
N LEU A 366 12.45 -10.85 26.63
CA LEU A 366 11.82 -10.18 27.76
C LEU A 366 12.50 -8.84 28.08
N ALA A 367 13.82 -8.76 27.90
CA ALA A 367 14.61 -7.55 28.06
C ALA A 367 14.28 -6.47 27.01
N SER A 368 13.70 -6.84 25.87
CA SER A 368 13.29 -5.88 24.83
C SER A 368 12.24 -4.88 25.33
N GLY A 369 11.39 -5.28 26.29
CA GLY A 369 10.28 -4.47 26.80
C GLY A 369 9.17 -4.19 25.78
N ASP A 370 9.17 -4.86 24.64
CA ASP A 370 8.18 -4.67 23.58
C ASP A 370 6.79 -5.16 24.00
N VAL A 371 5.74 -4.64 23.35
CA VAL A 371 4.43 -5.28 23.38
C VAL A 371 4.52 -6.58 22.59
N LEU A 372 4.30 -7.70 23.26
CA LEU A 372 4.43 -9.03 22.67
C LEU A 372 3.07 -9.54 22.18
N LEU A 373 3.07 -10.25 21.05
CA LEU A 373 1.91 -11.03 20.61
C LEU A 373 2.05 -12.46 21.15
N VAL A 374 1.10 -12.87 22.00
CA VAL A 374 0.88 -14.27 22.38
C VAL A 374 -0.01 -14.91 21.33
N GLN A 375 0.57 -15.71 20.44
CA GLN A 375 -0.16 -16.40 19.39
C GLN A 375 -0.33 -17.88 19.76
N VAL A 376 -1.56 -18.36 19.76
CA VAL A 376 -1.91 -19.69 20.27
C VAL A 376 -2.60 -20.53 19.18
N PRO A 377 -2.17 -21.78 18.93
CA PRO A 377 -2.89 -22.70 18.04
C PRO A 377 -4.30 -23.02 18.56
N PRO A 378 -5.37 -22.93 17.74
CA PRO A 378 -6.74 -23.19 18.18
C PRO A 378 -6.97 -24.65 18.61
N ALA A 379 -6.21 -25.60 18.04
CA ALA A 379 -6.46 -27.04 18.19
C ALA A 379 -5.55 -27.77 19.19
N ALA A 380 -4.74 -27.06 19.99
CA ALA A 380 -3.65 -27.66 20.77
C ALA A 380 -4.02 -28.22 22.17
N GLY A 381 -5.23 -28.75 22.34
CA GLY A 381 -5.66 -29.37 23.60
C GLY A 381 -5.59 -28.39 24.78
N ARG A 382 -4.86 -28.72 25.85
CA ARG A 382 -4.72 -27.84 27.04
C ARG A 382 -4.16 -26.45 26.70
N LEU A 383 -3.35 -26.35 25.63
CA LEU A 383 -2.73 -25.09 25.23
C LEU A 383 -3.73 -24.09 24.63
N SER A 384 -4.86 -24.55 24.07
CA SER A 384 -5.89 -23.65 23.51
C SER A 384 -6.62 -22.83 24.58
N ALA A 385 -6.48 -23.21 25.86
CA ALA A 385 -6.96 -22.42 26.99
C ALA A 385 -6.06 -21.21 27.31
N THR A 386 -4.85 -21.13 26.73
CA THR A 386 -3.94 -20.00 26.92
C THR A 386 -4.55 -18.75 26.28
N PRO A 387 -4.72 -17.64 27.04
CA PRO A 387 -5.19 -16.39 26.45
C PRO A 387 -4.23 -15.88 25.38
N ALA A 388 -4.74 -15.70 24.16
CA ALA A 388 -4.04 -15.07 23.05
C ALA A 388 -4.30 -13.56 23.01
N GLY A 389 -3.39 -12.82 22.37
CA GLY A 389 -3.50 -11.39 22.13
C GLY A 389 -2.21 -10.64 22.41
N TYR A 390 -2.30 -9.32 22.35
CA TYR A 390 -1.20 -8.42 22.67
C TYR A 390 -1.06 -8.27 24.18
N VAL A 391 0.16 -8.38 24.69
CA VAL A 391 0.46 -8.29 26.11
C VAL A 391 1.65 -7.39 26.37
N VAL A 392 1.58 -6.66 27.48
CA VAL A 392 2.76 -6.10 28.14
C VAL A 392 3.13 -7.06 29.28
N VAL A 393 4.39 -7.46 29.32
CA VAL A 393 4.93 -8.31 30.38
C VAL A 393 5.47 -7.41 31.49
N GLY A 394 5.01 -7.63 32.72
CA GLY A 394 5.52 -6.95 33.92
C GLY A 394 6.80 -7.59 34.44
N ASP A 395 7.08 -7.40 35.73
CA ASP A 395 8.28 -7.95 36.37
C ASP A 395 8.32 -9.49 36.25
N THR A 396 9.31 -10.00 35.51
CA THR A 396 9.48 -11.44 35.28
C THR A 396 10.26 -12.07 36.42
N ARG A 397 10.01 -13.37 36.66
CA ARG A 397 10.75 -14.15 37.65
C ARG A 397 11.26 -15.44 37.03
N GLU A 398 12.56 -15.69 37.13
CA GLU A 398 13.19 -16.96 36.79
C GLU A 398 13.37 -17.81 38.07
N ILE A 399 13.00 -19.09 38.00
CA ILE A 399 13.28 -20.08 39.06
C ILE A 399 13.87 -21.36 38.47
N THR A 400 14.71 -22.03 39.26
CA THR A 400 15.11 -23.42 39.03
C THR A 400 14.12 -24.32 39.75
N PRO A 401 13.26 -25.08 39.03
CA PRO A 401 12.32 -25.98 39.67
C PRO A 401 13.06 -27.15 40.35
N PRO A 402 12.45 -27.79 41.36
CA PRO A 402 13.04 -28.97 42.01
C PRO A 402 12.91 -30.20 41.10
N THR A 403 13.73 -30.28 40.05
CA THR A 403 13.75 -31.35 39.05
C THR A 403 15.14 -31.97 38.93
N LEU A 404 15.21 -33.20 38.38
CA LEU A 404 16.49 -33.83 38.04
C LEU A 404 17.17 -33.17 36.84
N ASP A 405 16.39 -32.49 36.00
CA ASP A 405 16.90 -31.64 34.93
C ASP A 405 17.34 -30.29 35.52
N LEU A 406 18.66 -30.11 35.69
CA LEU A 406 19.26 -28.89 36.25
C LEU A 406 19.38 -27.76 35.21
N ALA A 407 19.19 -28.06 33.92
CA ALA A 407 19.15 -27.04 32.86
C ALA A 407 17.76 -26.39 32.77
N MET A 408 16.73 -27.08 33.26
CA MET A 408 15.37 -26.56 33.27
C MET A 408 15.27 -25.24 34.05
N ARG A 409 14.59 -24.26 33.46
CA ARG A 409 14.15 -23.04 34.15
C ARG A 409 12.68 -22.81 33.93
N VAL A 410 12.05 -22.14 34.89
CA VAL A 410 10.67 -21.67 34.77
C VAL A 410 10.65 -20.15 34.88
N PHE A 411 10.07 -19.51 33.88
CA PHE A 411 9.84 -18.06 33.86
C PHE A 411 8.37 -17.79 34.13
N SER A 412 8.07 -16.95 35.12
CA SER A 412 6.73 -16.42 35.37
C SER A 412 6.60 -15.02 34.77
N LEU A 413 5.65 -14.87 33.84
CA LEU A 413 5.42 -13.64 33.08
C LEU A 413 4.06 -13.05 33.46
N PRO A 414 4.00 -11.98 34.26
CA PRO A 414 2.76 -11.25 34.51
C PRO A 414 2.32 -10.52 33.24
N CYS A 415 1.29 -11.02 32.56
CA CYS A 415 0.77 -10.47 31.32
C CYS A 415 -0.41 -9.54 31.61
N VAL A 416 -0.36 -8.33 31.04
CA VAL A 416 -1.50 -7.41 30.95
C VAL A 416 -1.87 -7.26 29.47
N GLU A 417 -3.11 -7.61 29.11
CA GLU A 417 -3.58 -7.44 27.74
C GLU A 417 -3.56 -5.95 27.35
N ALA A 418 -2.95 -5.68 26.20
CA ALA A 418 -2.76 -4.37 25.63
C ALA A 418 -3.44 -4.25 24.26
N ALA A 419 -3.56 -3.03 23.75
CA ALA A 419 -3.91 -2.83 22.36
C ALA A 419 -2.76 -3.30 21.45
N ALA A 420 -3.08 -3.63 20.20
CA ALA A 420 -2.07 -3.87 19.19
C ALA A 420 -1.17 -2.63 19.05
N PRO A 421 0.15 -2.81 18.85
CA PRO A 421 1.03 -1.71 18.48
C PRO A 421 0.50 -0.96 17.26
N GLY A 422 0.73 0.36 17.22
CA GLY A 422 0.35 1.22 16.11
C GLY A 422 0.81 0.64 14.77
N PRO A 423 0.06 0.81 13.67
CA PRO A 423 0.35 0.18 12.37
C PRO A 423 1.71 0.57 11.76
N ASP A 424 2.31 1.66 12.27
CA ASP A 424 3.64 2.18 11.96
C ASP A 424 4.79 1.33 12.50
N VAL A 425 4.55 0.51 13.53
CA VAL A 425 5.54 -0.48 13.98
C VAL A 425 5.65 -1.54 12.89
N VAL A 426 6.74 -1.57 12.13
CA VAL A 426 7.00 -2.59 11.10
C VAL A 426 8.25 -3.37 11.49
N GLY A 427 8.18 -4.70 11.41
CA GLY A 427 9.25 -5.55 11.88
C GLY A 427 10.51 -5.44 11.03
N ALA A 428 11.65 -5.23 11.69
CA ALA A 428 12.96 -5.31 11.06
C ALA A 428 13.62 -6.64 11.47
N THR A 429 13.94 -7.50 10.49
CA THR A 429 14.56 -8.80 10.76
C THR A 429 16.03 -8.71 11.13
N SER A 430 16.69 -7.58 10.89
CA SER A 430 18.06 -7.29 11.30
C SER A 430 18.21 -5.79 11.57
N ASN A 431 19.27 -5.43 12.30
CA ASN A 431 19.64 -4.03 12.51
C ASN A 431 21.07 -3.78 11.95
N TRP A 432 21.55 -2.54 12.04
CA TRP A 432 22.91 -2.22 11.58
C TRP A 432 23.97 -2.95 12.41
N GLN A 433 23.70 -3.25 13.68
CA GLN A 433 24.59 -4.05 14.52
C GLN A 433 24.76 -5.47 13.98
N THR A 434 23.68 -6.10 13.49
CA THR A 434 23.74 -7.41 12.80
C THR A 434 24.73 -7.39 11.64
N VAL A 435 24.69 -6.33 10.82
CA VAL A 435 25.59 -6.19 9.67
C VAL A 435 27.05 -6.06 10.14
N LEU A 436 27.30 -5.24 11.15
CA LEU A 436 28.64 -5.05 11.72
C LEU A 436 29.19 -6.32 12.38
N ASN A 437 28.33 -7.09 13.06
CA ASN A 437 28.69 -8.34 13.71
C ASN A 437 28.94 -9.47 12.69
N THR A 438 28.18 -9.48 11.59
CA THR A 438 28.27 -10.54 10.57
C THR A 438 29.42 -10.31 9.58
N TYR A 439 29.70 -9.06 9.21
CA TYR A 439 30.64 -8.73 8.13
C TYR A 439 31.78 -7.85 8.65
N ALA A 440 33.00 -8.38 8.59
CA ALA A 440 34.21 -7.66 9.01
C ALA A 440 34.50 -6.43 8.13
N THR A 441 34.14 -6.49 6.84
CA THR A 441 34.33 -5.38 5.89
C THR A 441 33.13 -5.16 4.97
N TRP A 442 33.04 -3.95 4.41
CA TRP A 442 32.06 -3.63 3.35
C TRP A 442 32.24 -4.51 2.10
N ALA A 443 33.46 -4.95 1.80
CA ALA A 443 33.73 -5.82 0.66
C ALA A 443 33.11 -7.21 0.86
N ASP A 444 33.14 -7.73 2.09
CA ASP A 444 32.54 -9.02 2.42
C ASP A 444 31.01 -8.96 2.30
N LEU A 445 30.40 -7.87 2.75
CA LEU A 445 28.96 -7.66 2.62
C LEU A 445 28.54 -7.58 1.14
N LEU A 446 29.24 -6.79 0.31
CA LEU A 446 28.94 -6.69 -1.12
C LEU A 446 29.20 -8.00 -1.89
N THR A 447 30.12 -8.83 -1.40
CA THR A 447 30.37 -10.17 -1.96
C THR A 447 29.24 -11.15 -1.60
N ALA A 448 28.75 -11.08 -0.37
CA ALA A 448 27.65 -11.94 0.11
C ALA A 448 26.28 -11.52 -0.43
N HIS A 449 26.10 -10.22 -0.71
CA HIS A 449 24.81 -9.63 -1.08
C HIS A 449 24.94 -8.78 -2.35
N ALA A 450 24.45 -9.32 -3.47
CA ALA A 450 24.47 -8.63 -4.76
C ALA A 450 23.54 -7.41 -4.84
N THR A 451 22.56 -7.30 -3.92
CA THR A 451 21.60 -6.20 -3.88
C THR A 451 21.30 -5.78 -2.44
N TRP A 452 20.91 -4.52 -2.23
CA TRP A 452 20.40 -4.08 -0.93
C TRP A 452 19.14 -4.83 -0.49
N GLY A 453 18.34 -5.31 -1.45
CA GLY A 453 17.19 -6.17 -1.17
C GLY A 453 17.58 -7.49 -0.50
N SER A 454 18.75 -8.05 -0.81
CA SER A 454 19.22 -9.28 -0.13
C SER A 454 19.81 -9.00 1.25
N VAL A 455 20.35 -7.80 1.49
CA VAL A 455 20.79 -7.38 2.84
C VAL A 455 19.59 -7.31 3.79
N LEU A 456 18.42 -6.85 3.32
CA LEU A 456 17.18 -6.83 4.12
C LEU A 456 16.68 -8.24 4.51
N GLU A 457 17.21 -9.30 3.91
CA GLU A 457 16.87 -10.69 4.24
C GLU A 457 17.69 -11.24 5.41
N LEU A 458 18.69 -10.50 5.88
CA LEU A 458 19.44 -10.86 7.06
C LEU A 458 18.50 -10.98 8.27
N VAL A 459 18.72 -12.04 9.02
CA VAL A 459 18.11 -12.28 10.32
C VAL A 459 19.17 -11.99 11.36
N GLY A 460 18.88 -11.04 12.25
CA GLY A 460 19.74 -10.63 13.35
C GLY A 460 19.82 -11.69 14.44
N ASP A 461 20.88 -11.60 15.24
CA ASP A 461 21.04 -12.43 16.42
C ASP A 461 20.24 -11.81 17.58
N PRO A 462 19.58 -12.61 18.44
CA PRO A 462 18.99 -12.10 19.68
C PRO A 462 19.93 -11.24 20.53
N GLU A 463 21.24 -11.50 20.50
CA GLU A 463 22.24 -10.70 21.23
C GLU A 463 22.34 -9.26 20.71
N ASP A 464 21.95 -8.99 19.46
CA ASP A 464 21.95 -7.64 18.85
C ASP A 464 20.94 -6.67 19.52
N VAL A 465 20.10 -7.15 20.44
CA VAL A 465 19.11 -6.36 21.21
C VAL A 465 19.78 -5.50 22.28
N ILE A 466 20.84 -6.02 22.89
CA ILE A 466 21.57 -5.32 23.95
C ILE A 466 22.69 -4.55 23.28
N VAL A 467 22.43 -3.26 23.01
CA VAL A 467 23.51 -2.34 22.67
C VAL A 467 24.37 -2.19 23.91
N SER A 468 25.55 -2.83 23.92
CA SER A 468 26.59 -2.59 24.94
C SER A 468 27.10 -1.15 24.92
#